data_AF-A0A381F555-F1
#
_entry.id   AF-A0A381F555-F1
#
_cell.length_a   1.000
_cell.length_b   1.000
_cell.length_c   1.000
_cell.angle_alpha   90.00
_cell.angle_beta   90.00
_cell.angle_gamma   90.00
#
_symmetry.space_group_name_H-M   'P 1'
#
loop_
_entity.id
_entity.type
_entity.pdbx_description
1 polymer ?
#
loop_
_entity_poly.entity_id
_entity_poly.type
_entity_poly.pdbx_seq_one_letter_code
_entity_poly.pdbx_strand_id
1 'polypeptide(L)'
;MMKALVLVFTALSAFVFAQNEKLNDVEFYYGFTDYKSRNLSKSDVYAEIKSQNENYVQISSFRFADTDKKARKENRAWLMKYNDKLYFNMTYAAYIFSYDTFCKVDIIGKKHILLYLDEIKDKKAISYNNTNSGGVLTEVIFNTKPKFSWKDKKGNSYKVLLIDIDKSNNTSDDRDVSFGHIVDTKKILKITNNDPEVISKLKNDQYYLEDIIALVNNENNK
;
A
#
# COMPACT_ATOMS: atom_id res chain seq x y z
N MET A 1 -13.24 -51.53 5.65
CA MET A 1 -12.49 -50.81 6.71
C MET A 1 -11.28 -50.03 6.19
N MET A 2 -10.50 -50.53 5.23
CA MET A 2 -9.25 -49.87 4.78
C MET A 2 -9.43 -48.49 4.11
N LYS A 3 -10.58 -48.21 3.49
CA LYS A 3 -10.86 -46.91 2.83
C LYS A 3 -11.13 -45.75 3.79
N ALA A 4 -11.62 -46.03 5.00
CA ALA A 4 -11.88 -44.99 6.00
C ALA A 4 -10.57 -44.50 6.65
N LEU A 5 -9.58 -45.38 6.78
CA LEU A 5 -8.29 -45.06 7.42
C LEU A 5 -7.44 -44.11 6.57
N VAL A 6 -7.49 -44.26 5.24
CA VAL A 6 -6.75 -43.41 4.29
C VAL A 6 -7.31 -41.97 4.28
N LEU A 7 -8.63 -41.82 4.42
CA LEU A 7 -9.30 -40.51 4.37
C LEU A 7 -9.02 -39.68 5.63
N VAL A 8 -8.88 -40.33 6.78
CA VAL A 8 -8.47 -39.70 8.05
C VAL A 8 -7.00 -39.25 7.98
N PHE A 9 -6.11 -40.05 7.38
CA PHE A 9 -4.70 -39.66 7.23
C PHE A 9 -4.51 -38.46 6.28
N THR A 10 -5.27 -38.38 5.19
CA THR A 10 -5.24 -37.20 4.30
C THR A 10 -5.86 -35.95 4.94
N ALA A 11 -6.87 -36.12 5.80
CA ALA A 11 -7.47 -35.00 6.53
C ALA A 11 -6.52 -34.44 7.61
N LEU A 12 -5.82 -35.31 8.34
CA LEU A 12 -4.83 -34.90 9.35
C LEU A 12 -3.59 -34.25 8.75
N SER A 13 -3.10 -34.69 7.57
CA SER A 13 -1.96 -34.05 6.91
C SER A 13 -2.24 -32.61 6.44
N ALA A 14 -3.50 -32.27 6.15
CA ALA A 14 -3.88 -30.91 5.77
C ALA A 14 -3.85 -29.94 6.97
N PHE A 15 -4.04 -30.43 8.20
CA PHE A 15 -3.99 -29.59 9.41
C PHE A 15 -2.56 -29.27 9.89
N VAL A 16 -1.56 -30.08 9.53
CA VAL A 16 -0.16 -29.87 9.96
C VAL A 16 0.52 -28.70 9.21
N PHE A 17 -0.02 -28.28 8.06
CA PHE A 17 0.51 -27.14 7.29
C PHE A 17 -0.08 -25.79 7.67
N ALA A 18 -1.00 -25.73 8.65
CA ALA A 18 -1.37 -24.47 9.30
C ALA A 18 -0.33 -24.09 10.36
N GLN A 19 0.96 -24.10 10.02
CA GLN A 19 1.93 -23.37 10.83
C GLN A 19 1.64 -21.89 10.63
N ASN A 20 1.29 -21.20 11.72
CA ASN A 20 1.18 -19.75 11.75
C ASN A 20 2.55 -19.18 11.35
N GLU A 21 2.69 -18.83 10.08
CA GLU A 21 3.91 -18.26 9.54
C GLU A 21 4.24 -16.99 10.33
N LYS A 22 5.46 -16.95 10.88
CA LYS A 22 5.94 -15.81 11.65
C LYS A 22 6.83 -14.95 10.76
N LEU A 23 6.55 -13.65 10.79
CA LEU A 23 7.40 -12.62 10.23
C LEU A 23 8.42 -12.21 11.30
N ASN A 24 9.70 -12.45 11.04
CA ASN A 24 10.83 -12.05 11.89
C ASN A 24 11.79 -11.17 11.06
N ASP A 25 12.86 -10.67 11.69
CA ASP A 25 13.92 -9.88 11.02
C ASP A 25 13.39 -8.69 10.22
N VAL A 26 12.46 -7.96 10.82
CA VAL A 26 11.88 -6.75 10.25
C VAL A 26 12.55 -5.51 10.84
N GLU A 27 12.66 -4.49 10.01
CA GLU A 27 13.20 -3.19 10.42
C GLU A 27 12.16 -2.10 10.13
N PHE A 28 12.18 -1.00 10.87
CA PHE A 28 11.11 -0.01 10.85
C PHE A 28 11.61 1.41 10.67
N TYR A 29 10.89 2.16 9.84
CA TYR A 29 10.84 3.61 9.95
C TYR A 29 9.53 3.97 10.65
N TYR A 30 9.61 4.53 11.86
CA TYR A 30 8.40 4.85 12.61
C TYR A 30 7.71 6.10 12.06
N GLY A 31 8.46 6.95 11.37
CA GLY A 31 7.95 8.17 10.76
C GLY A 31 8.73 8.65 9.55
N PHE A 32 8.29 9.79 9.02
CA PHE A 32 8.86 10.49 7.88
C PHE A 32 10.29 10.96 8.17
N THR A 33 10.54 11.50 9.35
CA THR A 33 11.88 11.96 9.77
C THR A 33 12.86 10.80 9.86
N ASP A 34 12.43 9.66 10.41
CA ASP A 34 13.25 8.43 10.45
C ASP A 34 13.65 8.01 9.03
N TYR A 35 12.71 8.01 8.09
CA TYR A 35 12.99 7.67 6.69
C TYR A 35 13.96 8.66 6.03
N LYS A 36 13.76 9.98 6.19
CA LYS A 36 14.63 11.02 5.61
C LYS A 36 16.05 10.98 6.16
N SER A 37 16.18 10.72 7.46
CA SER A 37 17.48 10.59 8.13
C SER A 37 18.12 9.21 7.96
N ARG A 38 17.43 8.26 7.30
CA ARG A 38 17.82 6.85 7.17
C ARG A 38 18.03 6.17 8.52
N ASN A 39 17.28 6.61 9.54
CA ASN A 39 17.27 6.04 10.86
C ASN A 39 16.35 4.82 10.89
N LEU A 40 16.93 3.65 10.60
CA LEU A 40 16.21 2.39 10.54
C LEU A 40 16.32 1.66 11.87
N SER A 41 15.18 1.37 12.50
CA SER A 41 15.13 0.70 13.81
C SER A 41 14.96 -0.80 13.65
N LYS A 42 15.80 -1.57 14.32
CA LYS A 42 15.69 -3.03 14.40
C LYS A 42 15.28 -3.43 15.81
N SER A 43 13.99 -3.70 16.00
CA SER A 43 13.44 -4.21 17.25
C SER A 43 13.41 -5.74 17.21
N ASP A 44 13.67 -6.39 18.35
CA ASP A 44 13.53 -7.85 18.47
C ASP A 44 12.04 -8.22 18.62
N VAL A 45 11.35 -8.28 17.49
CA VAL A 45 9.91 -8.54 17.40
C VAL A 45 9.59 -9.61 16.36
N TYR A 46 8.44 -10.26 16.56
CA TYR A 46 7.83 -11.12 15.57
C TYR A 46 6.37 -10.71 15.32
N ALA A 47 5.81 -11.09 14.18
CA ALA A 47 4.38 -10.99 13.91
C ALA A 47 3.82 -12.29 13.36
N GLU A 48 2.59 -12.63 13.71
CA GLU A 48 1.88 -13.74 13.09
C GLU A 48 1.18 -13.26 11.82
N ILE A 49 1.42 -13.96 10.72
CA ILE A 49 0.83 -13.64 9.42
C ILE A 49 -0.59 -14.22 9.37
N LYS A 50 -1.59 -13.35 9.17
CA LYS A 50 -2.98 -13.73 8.93
C LYS A 50 -3.20 -14.16 7.48
N SER A 51 -2.64 -13.38 6.55
CA SER A 51 -2.62 -13.69 5.12
C SER A 51 -1.58 -12.84 4.42
N GLN A 52 -1.08 -13.30 3.28
CA GLN A 52 -0.11 -12.55 2.48
C GLN A 52 -0.18 -12.95 1.01
N ASN A 53 0.38 -12.10 0.16
CA ASN A 53 0.74 -12.42 -1.22
C ASN A 53 2.02 -11.64 -1.59
N GLU A 54 2.32 -11.54 -2.89
CA GLU A 54 3.51 -10.82 -3.37
C GLU A 54 3.51 -9.30 -3.07
N ASN A 55 2.33 -8.70 -2.84
CA ASN A 55 2.13 -7.26 -2.73
C ASN A 55 1.74 -6.80 -1.32
N TYR A 56 1.28 -7.69 -0.43
CA TYR A 56 0.98 -7.31 0.94
C TYR A 56 1.23 -8.44 1.94
N VAL A 57 1.40 -8.04 3.19
CA VAL A 57 1.37 -8.91 4.36
C VAL A 57 0.36 -8.34 5.36
N GLN A 58 -0.59 -9.18 5.77
CA GLN A 58 -1.57 -8.88 6.80
C GLN A 58 -1.19 -9.64 8.06
N ILE A 59 -1.10 -8.94 9.19
CA ILE A 59 -0.58 -9.50 10.45
C ILE A 59 -1.58 -9.36 11.60
N SER A 60 -1.42 -10.14 12.66
CA SER A 60 -2.19 -9.95 13.89
C SER A 60 -1.70 -8.73 14.66
N SER A 61 -0.42 -8.76 15.03
CA SER A 61 0.32 -7.67 15.63
C SER A 61 1.80 -8.03 15.73
N PHE A 62 2.67 -7.02 15.76
CA PHE A 62 4.02 -7.20 16.27
C PHE A 62 4.04 -7.40 17.78
N ARG A 63 4.89 -8.32 18.26
CA ARG A 63 5.13 -8.66 19.67
C ARG A 63 6.62 -8.79 19.93
N PHE A 64 7.07 -8.36 21.11
CA PHE A 64 8.46 -8.57 21.52
C PHE A 64 8.75 -10.05 21.73
N ALA A 65 9.89 -10.52 21.22
CA ALA A 65 10.23 -11.95 21.24
C ALA A 65 10.43 -12.51 22.67
N ASP A 66 10.91 -11.69 23.59
CA ASP A 66 11.24 -12.06 24.97
C ASP A 66 10.02 -12.16 25.91
N THR A 67 9.05 -11.25 25.74
CA THR A 67 7.94 -11.04 26.68
C THR A 67 6.57 -11.35 26.09
N ASP A 68 6.50 -11.59 24.78
CA ASP A 68 5.25 -11.73 24.02
C ASP A 68 4.30 -10.52 24.07
N LYS A 69 4.72 -9.42 24.71
CA LYS A 69 3.92 -8.20 24.84
C LYS A 69 3.80 -7.52 23.48
N LYS A 70 2.63 -6.95 23.21
CA LYS A 70 2.35 -6.20 21.97
C LYS A 70 3.32 -5.03 21.81
N ALA A 71 4.05 -5.04 20.70
CA ALA A 71 5.03 -4.03 20.31
C ALA A 71 4.29 -2.86 19.62
N ARG A 72 3.65 -1.99 20.42
CA ARG A 72 2.69 -0.97 19.92
C ARG A 72 3.31 0.00 18.90
N LYS A 73 4.61 0.29 19.04
CA LYS A 73 5.33 1.23 18.18
C LYS A 73 5.49 0.65 16.77
N GLU A 74 5.85 -0.63 16.69
CA GLU A 74 6.04 -1.42 15.47
C GLU A 74 4.72 -1.62 14.73
N ASN A 75 3.63 -1.89 15.47
CA ASN A 75 2.28 -1.95 14.90
C ASN A 75 1.84 -0.63 14.23
N ARG A 76 2.43 0.49 14.63
CA ARG A 76 2.15 1.83 14.09
C ARG A 76 3.29 2.38 13.25
N ALA A 77 4.32 1.58 12.94
CA ALA A 77 5.42 2.02 12.11
C ALA A 77 4.89 2.48 10.75
N TRP A 78 5.46 3.55 10.21
CA TRP A 78 5.06 4.11 8.93
C TRP A 78 5.47 3.20 7.78
N LEU A 79 6.72 2.73 7.82
CA LEU A 79 7.27 1.78 6.87
C LEU A 79 7.93 0.61 7.61
N MET A 80 7.87 -0.56 6.99
CA MET A 80 8.57 -1.76 7.40
C MET A 80 9.51 -2.20 6.27
N LYS A 81 10.75 -2.51 6.58
CA LYS A 81 11.69 -3.18 5.67
C LYS A 81 11.73 -4.67 6.02
N TYR A 82 11.52 -5.51 5.01
CA TYR A 82 11.55 -6.97 5.12
C TYR A 82 12.09 -7.56 3.82
N ASN A 83 13.10 -8.45 3.89
CA ASN A 83 13.75 -9.05 2.73
C ASN A 83 14.15 -8.02 1.65
N ASP A 84 14.82 -6.94 2.08
CA ASP A 84 15.25 -5.80 1.26
C ASP A 84 14.15 -5.08 0.48
N LYS A 85 12.88 -5.33 0.82
CA LYS A 85 11.72 -4.63 0.28
C LYS A 85 11.14 -3.72 1.34
N LEU A 86 10.64 -2.58 0.90
CA LEU A 86 9.94 -1.63 1.74
C LEU A 86 8.44 -1.89 1.64
N TYR A 87 7.76 -1.83 2.77
CA TYR A 87 6.31 -1.97 2.87
C TYR A 87 5.73 -0.77 3.63
N PHE A 88 4.63 -0.24 3.13
CA PHE A 88 3.88 0.87 3.69
C PHE A 88 2.73 0.37 4.56
N ASN A 89 2.60 0.94 5.76
CA ASN A 89 1.49 0.61 6.66
C ASN A 89 0.19 1.24 6.16
N MET A 90 -0.75 0.39 5.77
CA MET A 90 -2.02 0.81 5.17
C MET A 90 -2.93 1.54 6.16
N THR A 91 -2.61 1.59 7.46
CA THR A 91 -3.28 2.51 8.39
C THR A 91 -3.15 3.97 7.94
N TYR A 92 -2.11 4.31 7.18
CA TYR A 92 -1.83 5.65 6.67
C TYR A 92 -2.25 5.84 5.21
N ALA A 93 -3.04 4.92 4.64
CA ALA A 93 -3.60 5.05 3.30
C ALA A 93 -4.96 5.77 3.34
N ALA A 94 -5.02 7.02 2.90
CA ALA A 94 -6.27 7.76 2.83
C ALA A 94 -7.28 7.04 1.92
N TYR A 95 -8.55 6.98 2.38
CA TYR A 95 -9.71 6.38 1.70
C TYR A 95 -9.70 4.85 1.53
N ILE A 96 -8.54 4.19 1.55
CA ILE A 96 -8.40 2.73 1.42
C ILE A 96 -7.61 2.05 2.55
N PHE A 97 -7.64 2.64 3.75
CA PHE A 97 -6.85 2.13 4.86
C PHE A 97 -7.19 0.70 5.28
N SER A 98 -6.21 0.02 5.86
CA SER A 98 -6.34 -1.28 6.52
C SER A 98 -5.39 -1.33 7.73
N TYR A 99 -5.94 -1.53 8.93
CA TYR A 99 -5.21 -1.34 10.20
C TYR A 99 -4.10 -2.36 10.49
N ASP A 100 -4.11 -3.48 9.78
CA ASP A 100 -3.27 -4.63 10.07
C ASP A 100 -2.49 -5.12 8.84
N THR A 101 -2.34 -4.26 7.85
CA THR A 101 -1.75 -4.60 6.56
C THR A 101 -0.58 -3.68 6.22
N PHE A 102 0.49 -4.30 5.74
CA PHE A 102 1.64 -3.63 5.15
C PHE A 102 1.70 -3.99 3.66
N CYS A 103 1.63 -2.99 2.78
CA CYS A 103 1.69 -3.17 1.33
C CYS A 103 3.08 -2.86 0.80
N LYS A 104 3.60 -3.73 -0.05
CA LYS A 104 4.88 -3.55 -0.71
C LYS A 104 4.87 -2.26 -1.51
N VAL A 105 5.98 -1.54 -1.44
CA VAL A 105 6.24 -0.36 -2.25
C VAL A 105 6.76 -0.80 -3.62
N ASP A 106 6.17 -0.25 -4.69
CA ASP A 106 6.55 -0.56 -6.08
C ASP A 106 7.62 0.39 -6.62
N ILE A 107 7.53 1.68 -6.27
CA ILE A 107 8.49 2.70 -6.71
C ILE A 107 8.96 3.51 -5.50
N ILE A 108 10.27 3.62 -5.35
CA ILE A 108 10.93 4.47 -4.36
C ILE A 108 11.73 5.53 -5.11
N GLY A 109 11.34 6.80 -5.00
CA GLY A 109 12.05 7.92 -5.59
C GLY A 109 12.57 8.92 -4.56
N LYS A 110 13.02 10.09 -5.03
CA LYS A 110 13.47 11.17 -4.15
C LYS A 110 12.32 12.00 -3.58
N LYS A 111 11.24 12.13 -4.34
CA LYS A 111 10.07 12.98 -4.00
C LYS A 111 8.84 12.16 -3.66
N HIS A 112 8.66 11.01 -4.29
CA HIS A 112 7.47 10.21 -4.14
C HIS A 112 7.79 8.72 -3.97
N ILE A 113 6.99 8.07 -3.14
CA ILE A 113 6.80 6.63 -3.14
C ILE A 113 5.47 6.32 -3.85
N LEU A 114 5.47 5.29 -4.69
CA LEU A 114 4.27 4.76 -5.34
C LEU A 114 4.03 3.31 -4.93
N LEU A 115 2.78 2.97 -4.71
CA LEU A 115 2.32 1.58 -4.67
C LEU A 115 1.01 1.44 -5.46
N TYR A 116 0.82 0.31 -6.11
CA TYR A 116 -0.39 -0.01 -6.85
C TYR A 116 -0.89 -1.42 -6.50
N LEU A 117 -2.17 -1.51 -6.13
CA LEU A 117 -2.81 -2.71 -5.61
C LEU A 117 -3.87 -3.17 -6.60
N ASP A 118 -3.77 -4.41 -7.05
CA ASP A 118 -4.76 -5.05 -7.92
C ASP A 118 -6.06 -5.22 -7.14
N GLU A 119 -7.16 -4.66 -7.64
CA GLU A 119 -8.44 -4.63 -6.92
C GLU A 119 -9.03 -6.02 -6.65
N ILE A 120 -8.60 -7.05 -7.40
CA ILE A 120 -9.06 -8.43 -7.24
C ILE A 120 -8.09 -9.20 -6.36
N LYS A 121 -6.78 -9.18 -6.68
CA LYS A 121 -5.77 -9.98 -5.98
C LYS A 121 -5.42 -9.42 -4.60
N ASP A 122 -5.42 -8.10 -4.48
CA ASP A 122 -5.00 -7.39 -3.26
C ASP A 122 -6.19 -6.88 -2.46
N LYS A 123 -7.41 -7.38 -2.73
CA LYS A 123 -8.65 -6.95 -2.09
C LYS A 123 -8.63 -6.93 -0.56
N LYS A 124 -7.84 -7.80 0.08
CA LYS A 124 -7.72 -7.85 1.55
C LYS A 124 -6.93 -6.66 2.12
N ALA A 125 -6.05 -6.08 1.32
CA ALA A 125 -5.31 -4.87 1.67
C ALA A 125 -6.12 -3.59 1.45
N ILE A 126 -7.19 -3.66 0.64
CA ILE A 126 -8.08 -2.55 0.29
C ILE A 126 -9.39 -2.71 1.10
N SER A 127 -9.33 -2.41 2.41
CA SER A 127 -10.46 -2.70 3.30
C SER A 127 -11.56 -1.65 3.23
N TYR A 128 -11.22 -0.37 3.37
CA TYR A 128 -12.16 0.73 3.17
C TYR A 128 -12.09 1.17 1.70
N ASN A 129 -13.20 1.59 1.10
CA ASN A 129 -13.20 2.13 -0.26
C ASN A 129 -14.23 3.25 -0.32
N ASN A 130 -13.89 4.39 0.27
CA ASN A 130 -14.76 5.56 0.22
C ASN A 130 -14.40 6.38 -1.02
N THR A 131 -15.29 6.42 -2.00
CA THR A 131 -15.13 7.17 -3.25
C THR A 131 -15.35 8.68 -3.08
N ASN A 132 -15.64 9.17 -1.88
CA ASN A 132 -15.87 10.59 -1.63
C ASN A 132 -14.55 11.36 -1.44
N SER A 133 -13.79 11.57 -2.52
CA SER A 133 -12.93 12.76 -2.60
C SER A 133 -13.74 13.90 -3.23
N GLY A 134 -13.90 15.02 -2.53
CA GLY A 134 -14.76 16.15 -2.93
C GLY A 134 -14.25 16.91 -4.17
N GLY A 135 -14.33 16.29 -5.34
CA GLY A 135 -13.64 16.71 -6.58
C GLY A 135 -14.51 17.24 -7.73
N VAL A 136 -15.84 17.32 -7.55
CA VAL A 136 -16.81 17.54 -8.65
C VAL A 136 -16.49 18.77 -9.52
N LEU A 137 -15.91 19.84 -8.95
CA LEU A 137 -15.71 21.10 -9.68
C LEU A 137 -14.60 21.04 -10.75
N THR A 138 -13.48 20.36 -10.48
CA THR A 138 -12.34 20.36 -11.42
C THR A 138 -12.62 19.49 -12.65
N GLU A 139 -13.37 18.41 -12.44
CA GLU A 139 -13.71 17.43 -13.47
C GLU A 139 -14.78 17.94 -14.44
N VAL A 140 -15.74 18.73 -13.93
CA VAL A 140 -16.76 19.40 -14.74
C VAL A 140 -16.13 20.43 -15.69
N ILE A 141 -15.14 21.19 -15.22
CA ILE A 141 -14.44 22.19 -16.05
C ILE A 141 -13.74 21.51 -17.24
N PHE A 142 -13.07 20.40 -17.00
CA PHE A 142 -12.34 19.70 -18.04
C PHE A 142 -13.15 18.64 -18.78
N ASN A 143 -14.43 18.42 -18.42
CA ASN A 143 -15.28 17.35 -18.96
C ASN A 143 -14.58 15.97 -18.91
N THR A 144 -13.92 15.66 -17.79
CA THR A 144 -13.27 14.37 -17.52
C THR A 144 -14.09 13.58 -16.50
N LYS A 145 -14.12 12.25 -16.61
CA LYS A 145 -14.81 11.41 -15.61
C LYS A 145 -13.96 11.29 -14.33
N PRO A 146 -14.57 11.35 -13.12
CA PRO A 146 -13.88 10.99 -11.89
C PRO A 146 -13.43 9.53 -11.94
N LYS A 147 -12.13 9.29 -11.67
CA LYS A 147 -11.55 7.96 -11.56
C LYS A 147 -10.79 7.84 -10.26
N PHE A 148 -11.01 6.71 -9.58
CA PHE A 148 -10.36 6.32 -8.32
C PHE A 148 -9.60 4.99 -8.45
N SER A 149 -9.62 4.43 -9.65
CA SER A 149 -8.98 3.18 -10.02
C SER A 149 -8.48 3.32 -11.46
N TRP A 150 -7.38 2.67 -11.77
CA TRP A 150 -6.71 2.77 -13.07
C TRP A 150 -6.57 1.40 -13.67
N LYS A 151 -6.91 1.30 -14.96
CA LYS A 151 -6.66 0.07 -15.71
C LYS A 151 -5.22 0.06 -16.20
N ASP A 152 -4.57 -1.09 -16.15
CA ASP A 152 -3.40 -1.34 -16.98
C ASP A 152 -3.80 -1.54 -18.45
N LYS A 153 -2.83 -1.66 -19.35
CA LYS A 153 -3.10 -1.93 -20.78
C LYS A 153 -3.73 -3.30 -21.03
N LYS A 154 -3.71 -4.21 -20.05
CA LYS A 154 -4.32 -5.54 -20.11
C LYS A 154 -5.75 -5.56 -19.57
N GLY A 155 -6.22 -4.46 -18.99
CA GLY A 155 -7.56 -4.29 -18.43
C GLY A 155 -7.69 -4.63 -16.94
N ASN A 156 -6.61 -4.98 -16.24
CA ASN A 156 -6.64 -5.20 -14.78
C ASN A 156 -6.78 -3.85 -14.08
N SER A 157 -7.59 -3.80 -13.02
CA SER A 157 -7.91 -2.55 -12.30
C SER A 157 -7.09 -2.43 -11.03
N TYR A 158 -6.54 -1.24 -10.78
CA TYR A 158 -5.64 -0.98 -9.66
C TYR A 158 -6.07 0.25 -8.85
N LYS A 159 -5.95 0.15 -7.53
CA LYS A 159 -5.84 1.32 -6.66
C LYS A 159 -4.39 1.76 -6.62
N VAL A 160 -4.14 3.05 -6.84
CA VAL A 160 -2.78 3.60 -6.84
C VAL A 160 -2.65 4.61 -5.72
N LEU A 161 -1.70 4.41 -4.81
CA LEU A 161 -1.38 5.38 -3.76
C LEU A 161 -0.06 6.07 -4.08
N LEU A 162 -0.06 7.39 -3.92
CA LEU A 162 1.12 8.23 -3.97
C LEU A 162 1.39 8.82 -2.58
N ILE A 163 2.61 8.64 -2.10
CA ILE A 163 3.10 9.17 -0.84
C ILE A 163 4.16 10.22 -1.15
N ASP A 164 3.96 11.45 -0.71
CA ASP A 164 4.97 12.51 -0.81
C ASP A 164 6.04 12.29 0.26
N ILE A 165 7.29 12.16 -0.17
CA ILE A 165 8.48 11.99 0.68
C ILE A 165 9.45 13.17 0.55
N ASP A 166 9.11 14.19 -0.24
CA ASP A 166 9.82 15.46 -0.23
C ASP A 166 9.33 16.31 0.94
N LYS A 167 8.01 16.39 1.12
CA LYS A 167 7.36 17.13 2.19
C LYS A 167 6.29 16.28 2.86
N SER A 168 6.30 16.26 4.19
CA SER A 168 5.19 15.66 4.93
C SER A 168 3.90 16.42 4.60
N ASN A 169 2.88 15.68 4.15
CA ASN A 169 1.56 16.22 3.86
C ASN A 169 0.62 16.15 5.06
N ASN A 170 1.12 15.72 6.22
CA ASN A 170 0.34 15.62 7.42
C ASN A 170 0.31 16.96 8.18
N THR A 171 -0.73 17.75 7.93
CA THR A 171 -0.90 19.08 8.55
C THR A 171 -1.80 19.07 9.79
N SER A 172 -2.44 17.94 10.14
CA SER A 172 -3.50 17.89 11.15
C SER A 172 -3.38 16.76 12.17
N ASP A 173 -2.38 15.89 12.05
CA ASP A 173 -2.16 14.77 12.95
C ASP A 173 -0.74 14.86 13.53
N ASP A 174 -0.60 14.67 14.84
CA ASP A 174 0.67 14.81 15.56
C ASP A 174 1.72 13.75 15.18
N ARG A 175 1.33 12.75 14.39
CA ARG A 175 2.23 11.70 13.90
C ARG A 175 3.16 12.25 12.81
N ASP A 176 4.47 12.07 12.97
CA ASP A 176 5.47 12.35 11.94
C ASP A 176 5.37 11.36 10.77
N VAL A 177 4.34 11.46 9.93
CA VAL A 177 4.08 10.55 8.80
C VAL A 177 3.62 11.35 7.59
N SER A 178 3.83 10.82 6.38
CA SER A 178 3.15 11.30 5.18
C SER A 178 2.10 10.27 4.75
N PHE A 179 0.87 10.72 4.52
CA PHE A 179 -0.24 9.84 4.13
C PHE A 179 -0.13 9.45 2.65
N GLY A 180 -0.46 8.19 2.37
CA GLY A 180 -0.64 7.72 1.00
C GLY A 180 -2.02 8.12 0.51
N HIS A 181 -2.07 8.92 -0.55
CA HIS A 181 -3.34 9.36 -1.15
C HIS A 181 -3.59 8.61 -2.45
N ILE A 182 -4.86 8.26 -2.68
CA ILE A 182 -5.29 7.74 -3.97
C ILE A 182 -4.93 8.75 -5.05
N VAL A 183 -4.28 8.26 -6.10
CA VAL A 183 -4.11 8.99 -7.34
C VAL A 183 -5.45 8.97 -8.04
N ASP A 184 -6.25 10.02 -7.91
CA ASP A 184 -7.49 10.20 -8.66
C ASP A 184 -7.27 11.12 -9.87
N THR A 185 -8.31 11.29 -10.71
CA THR A 185 -8.25 12.19 -11.89
C THR A 185 -7.75 13.59 -11.50
N LYS A 186 -8.23 14.14 -10.38
CA LYS A 186 -7.83 15.45 -9.88
C LYS A 186 -6.34 15.50 -9.51
N LYS A 187 -5.81 14.47 -8.86
CA LYS A 187 -4.39 14.37 -8.51
C LYS A 187 -3.53 14.30 -9.77
N ILE A 188 -3.94 13.56 -10.80
CA ILE A 188 -3.25 13.54 -12.10
C ILE A 188 -3.20 14.93 -12.71
N LEU A 189 -4.35 15.60 -12.87
CA LEU A 189 -4.42 16.95 -13.44
C LEU A 189 -3.56 17.96 -12.65
N LYS A 190 -3.53 17.83 -11.32
CA LYS A 190 -2.67 18.68 -10.47
C LYS A 190 -1.18 18.44 -10.72
N ILE A 191 -0.74 17.18 -10.83
CA ILE A 191 0.69 16.85 -11.04
C ILE A 191 1.12 17.27 -12.45
N THR A 192 0.27 17.08 -13.46
CA THR A 192 0.58 17.40 -14.85
C THR A 192 0.31 18.86 -15.20
N ASN A 193 -0.09 19.69 -14.22
CA ASN A 193 -0.45 21.10 -14.42
C ASN A 193 -1.46 21.29 -15.57
N ASN A 194 -2.49 20.44 -15.61
CA ASN A 194 -3.54 20.43 -16.64
C ASN A 194 -3.00 20.28 -18.08
N ASP A 195 -1.98 19.44 -18.28
CA ASP A 195 -1.45 19.12 -19.61
C ASP A 195 -2.58 18.70 -20.60
N PRO A 196 -2.72 19.37 -21.76
CA PRO A 196 -3.74 19.07 -22.75
C PRO A 196 -3.72 17.63 -23.29
N GLU A 197 -2.55 17.03 -23.46
CA GLU A 197 -2.42 15.65 -23.92
C GLU A 197 -2.95 14.67 -22.88
N VAL A 198 -2.64 14.92 -21.60
CA VAL A 198 -3.15 14.14 -20.47
C VAL A 198 -4.66 14.27 -20.36
N ILE A 199 -5.21 15.48 -20.48
CA ILE A 199 -6.66 15.72 -20.47
C ILE A 199 -7.32 14.96 -21.62
N SER A 200 -6.74 14.97 -22.83
CA SER A 200 -7.26 14.24 -23.98
C SER A 200 -7.30 12.72 -23.72
N LYS A 201 -6.20 12.14 -23.22
CA LYS A 201 -6.16 10.72 -22.82
C LYS A 201 -7.20 10.38 -21.75
N LEU A 202 -7.37 11.23 -20.74
CA LEU A 202 -8.35 11.04 -19.66
C LEU A 202 -9.79 11.04 -20.18
N LYS A 203 -10.14 11.97 -21.09
CA LYS A 203 -11.45 12.05 -21.74
C LYS A 203 -11.80 10.80 -22.54
N ASN A 204 -10.81 10.27 -23.25
CA ASN A 204 -10.98 9.14 -24.16
C ASN A 204 -10.80 7.78 -23.45
N ASP A 205 -10.69 7.76 -22.12
CA ASP A 205 -10.44 6.54 -21.34
C ASP A 205 -9.14 5.80 -21.75
N GLN A 206 -8.13 6.55 -22.22
CA GLN A 206 -6.83 6.09 -22.73
C GLN A 206 -5.64 6.44 -21.82
N TYR A 207 -5.91 6.75 -20.55
CA TYR A 207 -4.89 6.99 -19.53
C TYR A 207 -4.83 5.79 -18.59
N TYR A 208 -3.69 5.09 -18.58
CA TYR A 208 -3.51 3.79 -17.93
C TYR A 208 -2.56 3.87 -16.72
N LEU A 209 -2.48 2.80 -15.95
CA LEU A 209 -1.53 2.65 -14.83
C LEU A 209 -0.09 2.96 -15.28
N GLU A 210 0.32 2.52 -16.46
CA GLU A 210 1.65 2.73 -17.02
C GLU A 210 1.95 4.23 -17.25
N ASP A 211 0.94 5.03 -17.63
CA ASP A 211 1.11 6.49 -17.77
C ASP A 211 1.37 7.14 -16.39
N ILE A 212 0.74 6.62 -15.32
CA ILE A 212 0.98 7.10 -13.94
C ILE A 212 2.39 6.74 -13.48
N ILE A 213 2.80 5.50 -13.71
CA ILE A 213 4.16 5.02 -13.37
C ILE A 213 5.20 5.90 -14.08
N ALA A 214 5.01 6.16 -15.38
CA ALA A 214 5.91 7.02 -16.15
C ALA A 214 5.93 8.45 -15.60
N LEU A 215 4.77 9.03 -15.30
CA LEU A 215 4.64 10.36 -14.71
C LEU A 215 5.43 10.47 -13.38
N VAL A 216 5.22 9.52 -12.48
CA VAL A 216 5.85 9.54 -11.15
C VAL A 216 7.36 9.33 -11.23
N ASN A 217 7.83 8.43 -12.11
CA ASN A 217 9.26 8.25 -12.36
C ASN A 217 9.90 9.54 -12.90
N ASN A 218 9.23 10.23 -13.84
CA ASN A 218 9.70 11.51 -14.35
C ASN A 218 9.81 12.57 -13.24
N GLU A 219 8.77 12.70 -12.39
CA GLU A 219 8.80 13.63 -11.26
C GLU A 219 9.91 13.31 -10.23
N ASN A 220 10.19 12.03 -10.02
CA ASN A 220 11.26 11.57 -9.12
C ASN A 220 12.68 11.80 -9.65
N ASN A 221 12.83 11.99 -10.97
CA ASN A 221 14.11 12.23 -11.63
C ASN A 221 14.42 13.72 -11.87
N LYS A 222 13.43 14.61 -11.67
CA LYS A 222 13.63 16.06 -11.65
C LYS A 222 14.31 16.53 -10.37
#